data_AF-A0A6C0B801-F1
#
_entry.id   AF-A0A6C0B801-F1
#
_cell.length_a   1.000
_cell.length_b   1.000
_cell.length_c   1.000
_cell.angle_alpha   90.00
_cell.angle_beta   90.00
_cell.angle_gamma   90.00
#
_symmetry.space_group_name_H-M   'P 1'
#
loop_
_entity.id
_entity.type
_entity.pdbx_description
1 polymer ?
#
loop_
_entity_poly.entity_id
_entity_poly.type
_entity_poly.pdbx_seq_one_letter_code
_entity_poly.pdbx_strand_id
1 'polypeptide(L)'
;MISIELLIHYREHLTYTALLFITNFINARFNGYYYYSTWFYLLIITSILFHGFYPKSIVMNLIDKIPILGIVATGSYIFYTKTNVVSYPKKITFGLFIIGSFVYVLLIFFYGFLTEQFCFNPDQKIANTYHAMIHLVSSISHHAIIMM
;
A
#
# COMPACT_ATOMS: atom_id res chain seq x y z
N MET A 1 19.35 24.64 3.04
CA MET A 1 18.67 24.87 1.75
C MET A 1 18.79 23.58 0.95
N ILE A 2 17.72 22.79 0.84
CA ILE A 2 17.74 21.53 0.09
C ILE A 2 17.73 21.87 -1.41
N SER A 3 18.63 21.27 -2.20
CA SER A 3 18.69 21.53 -3.65
C SER A 3 17.43 21.00 -4.35
N ILE A 4 16.97 21.70 -5.39
CA ILE A 4 15.79 21.32 -6.18
C ILE A 4 15.94 19.91 -6.77
N GLU A 5 17.16 19.51 -7.13
CA GLU A 5 17.49 18.17 -7.63
C GLU A 5 17.23 17.07 -6.58
N LEU A 6 17.54 17.32 -5.30
CA LEU A 6 17.26 16.37 -4.22
C LEU A 6 15.74 16.16 -4.08
N LEU A 7 14.96 17.25 -4.15
CA LEU A 7 13.49 17.20 -4.06
C LEU A 7 12.86 16.46 -5.24
N ILE A 8 13.42 16.59 -6.44
CA ILE A 8 12.97 15.84 -7.62
C ILE A 8 13.29 14.35 -7.43
N HIS A 9 14.53 14.02 -7.05
CA HIS A 9 14.95 12.63 -6.85
C HIS A 9 14.09 11.90 -5.81
N TYR A 10 13.76 12.55 -4.70
CA TYR A 10 12.89 11.96 -3.67
C TYR A 10 11.45 11.72 -4.12
N ARG A 11 10.93 12.47 -5.09
CA ARG A 11 9.57 12.26 -5.61
C ARG A 11 9.50 11.04 -6.54
N GLU A 12 10.56 10.79 -7.28
CA GLU A 12 10.65 9.65 -8.18
C GLU A 12 10.59 8.32 -7.40
N HIS A 13 11.25 8.24 -6.24
CA HIS A 13 11.25 7.04 -5.38
C HIS A 13 9.84 6.57 -4.97
N LEU A 14 8.96 7.51 -4.59
CA LEU A 14 7.59 7.17 -4.19
C LEU A 14 6.78 6.63 -5.37
N THR A 15 6.97 7.23 -6.54
CA THR A 15 6.32 6.79 -7.78
C THR A 15 6.78 5.38 -8.18
N TYR A 16 8.07 5.07 -8.06
CA TYR A 16 8.60 3.74 -8.36
C TYR A 16 8.09 2.67 -7.39
N THR A 17 8.02 2.97 -6.10
CA THR A 17 7.55 1.99 -5.10
C THR A 17 6.06 1.70 -5.24
N ALA A 18 5.26 2.63 -5.75
CA ALA A 18 3.85 2.37 -6.09
C ALA A 18 3.68 1.34 -7.21
N LEU A 19 4.68 1.18 -8.09
CA LEU A 19 4.65 0.15 -9.13
C LEU A 19 4.69 -1.26 -8.55
N LEU A 20 5.08 -1.46 -7.29
CA LEU A 20 4.96 -2.76 -6.62
C LEU A 20 3.52 -3.29 -6.67
N PHE A 21 2.51 -2.42 -6.63
CA PHE A 21 1.13 -2.85 -6.71
C PHE A 21 0.72 -3.42 -8.07
N ILE A 22 1.56 -3.29 -9.12
CA ILE A 22 1.31 -3.95 -10.41
C ILE A 22 1.34 -5.47 -10.27
N THR A 23 2.18 -6.01 -9.39
CA THR A 23 2.24 -7.45 -9.15
C THR A 23 0.96 -7.92 -8.46
N ASN A 24 0.42 -7.13 -7.52
CA ASN A 24 -0.86 -7.40 -6.88
C ASN A 24 -2.01 -7.38 -7.91
N PHE A 25 -2.04 -6.37 -8.80
CA PHE A 25 -3.01 -6.30 -9.90
C PHE A 25 -2.97 -7.57 -10.76
N ILE A 26 -1.79 -7.93 -11.26
CA ILE A 26 -1.59 -9.09 -12.13
C ILE A 26 -2.00 -10.39 -11.41
N ASN A 27 -1.52 -10.60 -10.18
CA ASN A 27 -1.82 -11.82 -9.42
C ASN A 27 -3.31 -11.93 -9.07
N ALA A 28 -3.94 -10.83 -8.64
CA ALA A 28 -5.39 -10.80 -8.38
C ALA A 28 -6.20 -11.10 -9.65
N ARG A 29 -5.77 -10.55 -10.80
CA ARG A 29 -6.42 -10.78 -12.09
C ARG A 29 -6.36 -12.24 -12.52
N PHE A 30 -5.19 -12.88 -12.41
CA PHE A 30 -5.03 -14.30 -12.76
C PHE A 30 -5.82 -15.24 -11.86
N ASN A 31 -6.05 -14.88 -10.60
CA ASN A 31 -6.87 -15.66 -9.67
C ASN A 31 -8.37 -15.32 -9.73
N GLY A 32 -8.81 -14.53 -10.71
CA GLY A 32 -10.24 -14.19 -10.92
C GLY A 32 -10.80 -13.13 -9.97
N TYR A 33 -9.97 -12.47 -9.15
CA TYR A 33 -10.39 -11.39 -8.25
C TYR A 33 -10.48 -10.04 -8.97
N TYR A 34 -11.39 -9.93 -9.94
CA TYR A 34 -11.47 -8.77 -10.84
C TYR A 34 -11.69 -7.43 -10.11
N TYR A 35 -12.67 -7.35 -9.21
CA TYR A 35 -12.91 -6.11 -8.44
C TYR A 35 -11.72 -5.71 -7.58
N TYR A 36 -11.07 -6.68 -6.94
CA TYR A 36 -9.89 -6.43 -6.11
C TYR A 36 -8.70 -5.97 -6.95
N SER A 37 -8.49 -6.59 -8.12
CA SER A 37 -7.46 -6.17 -9.08
C SER A 37 -7.69 -4.72 -9.54
N THR A 38 -8.93 -4.32 -9.82
CA THR A 38 -9.26 -2.95 -10.25
C THR A 38 -8.80 -1.91 -9.23
N TRP A 39 -8.95 -2.19 -7.93
CA TRP A 39 -8.49 -1.25 -6.91
C TRP A 39 -6.97 -1.06 -6.90
N PHE A 40 -6.18 -2.12 -7.10
CA PHE A 40 -4.73 -1.97 -7.27
C PHE A 40 -4.36 -1.19 -8.52
N TYR A 41 -5.06 -1.42 -9.63
CA TYR A 41 -4.84 -0.65 -10.86
C TYR A 41 -5.14 0.84 -10.67
N LEU A 42 -6.26 1.16 -10.02
CA LEU A 42 -6.61 2.55 -9.71
C LEU A 42 -5.58 3.18 -8.77
N LEU A 43 -5.11 2.46 -7.74
CA LEU A 43 -4.06 2.95 -6.84
C LEU A 43 -2.77 3.30 -7.59
N ILE A 44 -2.33 2.47 -8.54
CA ILE A 44 -1.13 2.75 -9.34
C ILE A 44 -1.32 4.07 -10.11
N ILE A 45 -2.46 4.24 -10.79
CA ILE A 45 -2.75 5.45 -11.57
C ILE A 45 -2.80 6.67 -10.66
N THR A 46 -3.59 6.63 -9.59
CA THR A 46 -3.77 7.78 -8.69
C THR A 46 -2.46 8.15 -7.99
N SER A 47 -1.65 7.16 -7.62
CA SER A 47 -0.36 7.37 -6.95
C SER A 47 0.66 7.98 -7.89
N ILE A 48 0.71 7.55 -9.16
CA ILE A 48 1.55 8.19 -10.19
C ILE A 48 1.11 9.64 -10.41
N LEU A 49 -0.21 9.89 -10.52
CA LEU A 49 -0.73 11.25 -10.71
C LEU A 49 -0.43 12.15 -9.52
N PHE A 50 -0.62 11.67 -8.30
CA PHE A 50 -0.38 12.46 -7.09
C PHE A 50 1.12 12.68 -6.85
N HIS A 51 1.92 11.61 -6.73
CA HIS A 51 3.34 11.74 -6.38
C HIS A 51 4.22 12.27 -7.54
N GLY A 52 3.85 11.97 -8.79
CA GLY A 52 4.57 12.43 -9.97
C GLY A 52 4.15 13.82 -10.44
N PHE A 53 2.86 14.01 -10.74
CA PHE A 53 2.39 15.19 -11.48
C PHE A 53 1.80 16.29 -10.57
N TYR A 54 1.08 15.92 -9.50
CA TYR A 54 0.31 16.86 -8.67
C TYR A 54 0.57 16.76 -7.15
N PRO A 55 1.82 16.79 -6.68
CA PRO A 55 2.17 16.45 -5.29
C PRO A 55 1.71 17.49 -4.25
N LYS A 56 1.30 18.68 -4.68
CA LYS A 56 0.75 19.72 -3.79
C LYS A 56 -0.79 19.76 -3.82
N SER A 57 -1.44 18.94 -4.64
CA SER A 57 -2.90 18.96 -4.78
C SER A 57 -3.56 18.13 -3.68
N ILE A 58 -4.32 18.81 -2.81
CA ILE A 58 -5.11 18.17 -1.75
C ILE A 58 -6.17 17.24 -2.36
N VAL A 59 -6.79 17.66 -3.48
CA VAL A 59 -7.81 16.85 -4.18
C VAL A 59 -7.20 15.55 -4.69
N MET A 60 -6.01 15.60 -5.31
CA MET A 60 -5.35 14.39 -5.80
C MET A 60 -4.90 13.47 -4.66
N ASN A 61 -4.46 14.03 -3.52
CA ASN A 61 -4.16 13.26 -2.32
C ASN A 61 -5.41 12.52 -1.79
N LEU A 62 -6.59 13.18 -1.79
CA LEU A 62 -7.84 12.53 -1.39
C LEU A 62 -8.26 11.43 -2.38
N ILE A 63 -8.13 11.69 -3.69
CA ILE A 63 -8.42 10.70 -4.73
C ILE A 63 -7.53 9.47 -4.59
N ASP A 64 -6.24 9.65 -4.27
CA ASP A 64 -5.28 8.56 -4.10
C ASP A 64 -5.61 7.64 -2.91
N LYS A 65 -6.29 8.17 -1.89
CA LYS A 65 -6.73 7.39 -0.72
C LYS A 65 -7.97 6.55 -0.98
N ILE A 66 -8.77 6.86 -2.00
CA ILE A 66 -10.00 6.12 -2.30
C ILE A 66 -9.69 4.66 -2.70
N PRO A 67 -8.75 4.38 -3.64
CA PRO A 67 -8.35 3.02 -3.95
C PRO A 67 -7.84 2.23 -2.74
N ILE A 68 -7.13 2.88 -1.80
CA ILE A 68 -6.64 2.24 -0.57
C ILE A 68 -7.82 1.69 0.25
N LEU A 69 -8.87 2.48 0.46
CA LEU A 69 -10.07 2.03 1.16
C LEU A 69 -10.76 0.86 0.42
N GLY A 70 -10.81 0.93 -0.92
CA GLY A 70 -11.32 -0.15 -1.76
C GLY A 70 -10.53 -1.45 -1.60
N ILE A 71 -9.19 -1.38 -1.62
CA ILE A 71 -8.28 -2.51 -1.40
C ILE A 71 -8.52 -3.12 -0.02
N VAL A 72 -8.60 -2.30 1.04
CA VAL A 72 -8.82 -2.79 2.40
C VAL A 72 -10.18 -3.48 2.50
N ALA A 73 -11.26 -2.84 2.06
CA ALA A 73 -12.61 -3.41 2.16
C ALA A 73 -12.76 -4.73 1.38
N THR A 74 -12.32 -4.75 0.12
CA THR A 74 -12.40 -5.96 -0.71
C THR A 74 -11.42 -7.04 -0.28
N GLY A 75 -10.21 -6.66 0.14
CA GLY A 75 -9.20 -7.58 0.68
C GLY A 75 -9.66 -8.23 1.98
N SER A 76 -10.28 -7.48 2.89
CA SER A 76 -10.89 -8.03 4.11
C SER A 76 -12.01 -9.01 3.81
N TYR A 77 -12.87 -8.72 2.83
CA TYR A 77 -13.92 -9.65 2.39
C TYR A 77 -13.34 -10.95 1.81
N ILE A 78 -12.33 -10.88 0.94
CA ILE A 78 -11.67 -12.05 0.37
C ILE A 78 -10.96 -12.86 1.46
N PHE A 79 -10.28 -12.18 2.38
CA PHE A 79 -9.64 -12.83 3.52
C PHE A 79 -10.67 -13.58 4.37
N TYR A 80 -11.78 -12.93 4.76
CA TYR A 80 -12.84 -13.56 5.54
C TYR A 80 -13.40 -14.81 4.85
N THR A 81 -13.77 -14.73 3.57
CA THR A 81 -14.35 -15.87 2.84
C THR A 81 -13.38 -17.04 2.73
N LYS A 82 -12.10 -16.78 2.47
CA LYS A 82 -11.06 -17.81 2.40
C LYS A 82 -10.77 -18.45 3.76
N THR A 83 -10.81 -17.70 4.86
CA THR A 83 -10.58 -18.27 6.21
C THR A 83 -11.62 -19.32 6.64
N ASN A 84 -12.74 -19.43 5.92
CA ASN A 84 -13.77 -20.43 6.19
C ASN A 84 -13.55 -21.75 5.44
N VAL A 85 -12.69 -21.77 4.42
CA VAL A 85 -12.47 -22.95 3.55
C VAL A 85 -11.07 -23.55 3.67
N VAL A 86 -10.09 -22.77 4.17
CA VAL A 86 -8.71 -23.26 4.36
C VAL A 86 -8.54 -24.07 5.65
N SER A 87 -7.53 -24.95 5.67
CA SER A 87 -7.20 -25.74 6.86
C SER A 87 -6.78 -24.85 8.04
N TYR A 88 -7.03 -25.34 9.26
CA TYR A 88 -6.76 -24.58 10.50
C TYR A 88 -5.31 -24.08 10.62
N PRO A 89 -4.26 -24.87 10.30
CA PRO A 89 -2.88 -24.37 10.34
C PRO A 89 -2.64 -23.22 9.36
N LYS A 90 -3.13 -23.34 8.11
CA LYS A 90 -2.99 -22.28 7.09
C LYS A 90 -3.72 -21.00 7.54
N LYS A 91 -4.93 -21.14 8.08
CA LYS A 91 -5.73 -20.03 8.62
C LYS A 91 -4.94 -19.24 9.67
N ILE A 92 -4.30 -19.92 10.62
CA ILE A 92 -3.51 -19.26 11.67
C ILE A 92 -2.29 -18.56 11.06
N THR A 93 -1.49 -19.28 10.26
CA THR A 93 -0.24 -18.72 9.71
C THR A 93 -0.50 -17.49 8.85
N PHE A 94 -1.40 -17.59 7.87
CA PHE A 94 -1.74 -16.46 7.01
C PHE A 94 -2.46 -15.36 7.79
N GLY A 95 -3.35 -15.71 8.72
CA GLY A 95 -4.08 -14.75 9.53
C GLY A 95 -3.17 -13.90 10.40
N LEU A 96 -2.22 -14.50 11.11
CA LEU A 96 -1.24 -13.77 11.92
C LEU A 96 -0.37 -12.86 11.05
N PHE A 97 0.08 -13.35 9.89
CA PHE A 97 0.89 -12.56 8.97
C PHE A 97 0.12 -11.35 8.39
N ILE A 98 -1.10 -11.56 7.92
CA ILE A 98 -1.92 -10.51 7.29
C ILE A 98 -2.34 -9.46 8.32
N ILE A 99 -2.86 -9.89 9.47
CA ILE A 99 -3.29 -8.98 10.54
C ILE A 99 -2.08 -8.23 11.11
N GLY A 100 -0.97 -8.93 11.37
CA GLY A 100 0.27 -8.32 11.84
C GLY A 100 0.80 -7.27 10.85
N SER A 101 0.78 -7.57 9.55
CA SER A 101 1.17 -6.62 8.50
C SER A 101 0.27 -5.38 8.47
N PHE A 102 -1.05 -5.56 8.63
CA PHE A 102 -2.00 -4.44 8.68
C PHE A 102 -1.77 -3.56 9.91
N VAL A 103 -1.59 -4.16 11.10
CA VAL A 103 -1.25 -3.44 12.33
C VAL A 103 0.07 -2.70 12.20
N TYR A 104 1.08 -3.32 11.58
CA TYR A 104 2.37 -2.67 11.31
C TYR A 104 2.22 -1.42 10.43
N VAL A 105 1.48 -1.52 9.32
CA VAL A 105 1.23 -0.38 8.43
C VAL A 105 0.47 0.74 9.15
N LEU A 106 -0.56 0.39 9.93
CA LEU A 106 -1.28 1.36 10.76
C LEU A 106 -0.37 2.04 11.78
N LEU A 107 0.50 1.29 12.45
CA LEU A 107 1.45 1.84 13.41
C LEU A 107 2.38 2.83 12.72
N ILE A 108 3.09 2.43 11.67
CA ILE A 108 4.04 3.33 11.00
C ILE A 108 3.36 4.58 10.47
N PHE A 109 2.16 4.44 9.91
CA PHE A 109 1.46 5.58 9.33
C PHE A 109 0.83 6.49 10.40
N PHE A 110 -0.05 5.97 11.25
CA PHE A 110 -0.79 6.80 12.22
C PHE A 110 0.08 7.28 13.37
N TYR A 111 0.89 6.39 13.97
CA TYR A 111 1.79 6.82 15.05
C TYR A 111 2.88 7.74 14.49
N GLY A 112 3.39 7.48 13.29
CA GLY A 112 4.30 8.40 12.60
C GLY A 112 3.71 9.78 12.37
N PHE A 113 2.44 9.86 11.97
CA PHE A 113 1.74 11.14 11.80
C PHE A 113 1.64 11.93 13.10
N LEU A 114 1.30 11.27 14.21
CA LEU A 114 1.14 11.92 15.51
C LEU A 114 2.47 12.37 16.15
N THR A 115 3.58 11.74 15.78
CA THR A 115 4.90 11.98 16.39
C THR A 115 5.91 12.63 15.45
N GLU A 116 5.49 12.97 14.22
CA GLU A 116 6.38 13.48 13.15
C GLU A 116 7.57 12.54 12.88
N GLN A 117 7.32 11.23 12.92
CA GLN A 117 8.30 10.17 12.67
C GLN A 117 7.93 9.34 11.44
N PHE A 118 8.83 8.45 11.04
CA PHE A 118 8.65 7.52 9.92
C PHE A 118 8.33 8.26 8.62
N CYS A 119 7.16 8.00 8.00
CA CYS A 119 6.69 8.64 6.77
C CYS A 119 6.51 10.16 6.88
N PHE A 120 6.49 10.70 8.10
CA PHE A 120 6.34 12.12 8.40
C PHE A 120 7.61 12.75 8.98
N ASN A 121 8.73 12.02 8.93
CA ASN A 121 10.01 12.54 9.40
C ASN A 121 10.45 13.76 8.57
N PRO A 122 11.03 14.81 9.19
CA PRO A 122 11.54 15.98 8.46
C PRO A 122 12.64 15.64 7.44
N ASP A 123 13.40 14.57 7.66
CA ASP A 123 14.33 14.03 6.66
C ASP A 123 13.56 13.22 5.61
N GLN A 124 13.49 13.78 4.40
CA GLN A 124 12.78 13.20 3.26
C GLN A 124 13.30 11.80 2.90
N LYS A 125 14.57 11.50 3.11
CA LYS A 125 15.13 10.16 2.83
C LYS A 125 14.53 9.12 3.78
N ILE A 126 14.43 9.46 5.06
CA ILE A 126 13.82 8.61 6.08
C ILE A 126 12.34 8.44 5.78
N ALA A 127 11.63 9.54 5.52
CA ALA A 127 10.21 9.53 5.17
C ALA A 127 9.90 8.62 3.99
N ASN A 128 10.66 8.76 2.90
CA ASN A 128 10.49 7.95 1.70
C ASN A 128 10.83 6.48 1.93
N THR A 129 11.86 6.19 2.73
CA THR A 129 12.24 4.81 3.04
C THR A 129 11.10 4.09 3.77
N TYR A 130 10.52 4.71 4.79
CA TYR A 130 9.39 4.11 5.50
C TYR A 130 8.13 4.03 4.65
N HIS A 131 7.88 5.01 3.78
CA HIS A 131 6.77 4.96 2.84
C HIS A 131 6.92 3.78 1.86
N ALA A 132 8.13 3.58 1.31
CA ALA A 132 8.45 2.43 0.47
C ALA A 132 8.27 1.09 1.23
N MET A 133 8.64 1.04 2.50
CA MET A 133 8.40 -0.13 3.36
C MET A 133 6.91 -0.41 3.55
N ILE A 134 6.06 0.62 3.69
CA ILE A 134 4.61 0.44 3.73
C ILE A 134 4.11 -0.17 2.41
N HIS A 135 4.55 0.34 1.25
CA HIS A 135 4.18 -0.24 -0.05
C HIS A 135 4.59 -1.72 -0.16
N LEU A 136 5.82 -2.04 0.23
CA LEU A 136 6.35 -3.40 0.19
C LEU A 136 5.57 -4.36 1.10
N VAL A 137 5.40 -4.02 2.39
CA VAL A 137 4.69 -4.87 3.35
C VAL A 137 3.22 -5.05 2.96
N SER A 138 2.58 -3.97 2.50
CA SER A 138 1.20 -4.02 2.01
C SER A 138 1.09 -4.94 0.80
N SER A 139 1.99 -4.80 -0.19
CA SER A 139 2.01 -5.64 -1.39
C SER A 139 2.17 -7.12 -1.06
N ILE A 140 3.11 -7.48 -0.18
CA ILE A 140 3.34 -8.87 0.25
C ILE A 140 2.11 -9.41 0.99
N SER A 141 1.53 -8.65 1.91
CA SER A 141 0.32 -9.06 2.65
C SER A 141 -0.87 -9.31 1.73
N HIS A 142 -1.08 -8.45 0.73
CA HIS A 142 -2.15 -8.64 -0.25
C HIS A 142 -1.88 -9.83 -1.18
N HIS A 143 -0.63 -10.11 -1.53
CA HIS A 143 -0.28 -11.37 -2.19
C HIS A 143 -0.63 -12.59 -1.33
N ALA A 144 -0.38 -12.53 -0.02
CA ALA A 144 -0.75 -13.60 0.90
C ALA A 144 -2.28 -13.82 0.92
N ILE A 145 -3.09 -12.75 0.91
CA ILE A 145 -4.57 -12.85 0.78
C ILE A 145 -4.96 -13.54 -0.55
N ILE A 146 -4.31 -13.19 -1.65
CA ILE A 146 -4.60 -13.76 -2.99
C ILE A 146 -4.23 -15.25 -3.05
N MET A 147 -3.15 -15.67 -2.40
CA MET A 147 -2.64 -17.05 -2.45
C MET A 147 -3.21 -18.00 -1.40
N MET A 148 -3.81 -17.46 -0.32
CA MET A 148 -4.46 -18.27 0.73
C MET A 148 -5.57 -19.15 0.15
#